data_AF-A0A7Z7AZK7-F1
#
_entry.id   AF-A0A7Z7AZK7-F1
#
_cell.length_a   1.000
_cell.length_b   1.000
_cell.length_c   1.000
_cell.angle_alpha   90.00
_cell.angle_beta   90.00
_cell.angle_gamma   90.00
#
_symmetry.space_group_name_H-M   'P 1'
#
loop_
_entity.id
_entity.type
_entity.pdbx_description
1 polymer ?
#
loop_
_entity_poly.entity_id
_entity_poly.type
_entity_poly.pdbx_seq_one_letter_code
_entity_poly.pdbx_strand_id
1 'polypeptide(L)'
;MDMNSMKMNSMNMKSMDMDDMDMMDMENMNLCQSCGMPMKDHMDFGTNEDGSMNNNYCTHCYQKGDFTEPDICMDDMINKCTHMMVEMNMMPEKEAKEMNMKLIPNLKRWMMEKT
;
A
#
# COMPACT_ATOMS: atom_id res chain seq x y z
N MET A 1 -4.38 -1.55 -71.97
CA MET A 1 -4.80 -0.27 -71.38
C MET A 1 -4.25 -0.24 -69.97
N ASP A 2 -3.04 0.32 -69.84
CA ASP A 2 -2.40 0.60 -68.56
C ASP A 2 -3.09 1.79 -67.85
N MET A 3 -3.20 1.73 -66.53
CA MET A 3 -3.18 2.93 -65.68
C MET A 3 -2.34 2.66 -64.44
N ASN A 4 -1.05 2.97 -64.59
CA ASN A 4 -0.15 3.32 -63.50
C ASN A 4 -0.71 4.53 -62.72
N SER A 5 -0.76 4.46 -61.39
CA SER A 5 -0.70 5.63 -60.49
C SER A 5 -0.27 5.13 -59.10
N MET A 6 1.03 5.10 -58.79
CA MET A 6 1.80 6.17 -58.15
C MET A 6 1.21 6.67 -56.81
N LYS A 7 1.71 6.04 -55.74
CA LYS A 7 2.11 6.57 -54.41
C LYS A 7 1.43 7.86 -53.94
N MET A 8 0.77 7.77 -52.78
CA MET A 8 0.94 8.75 -51.70
C MET A 8 0.94 8.03 -50.34
N ASN A 9 2.11 7.99 -49.70
CA ASN A 9 2.24 7.84 -48.26
C ASN A 9 1.58 9.05 -47.61
N SER A 10 0.44 8.86 -46.98
CA SER A 10 -0.22 9.87 -46.17
C SER A 10 -0.38 9.32 -44.75
N MET A 11 0.59 9.71 -43.92
CA MET A 11 0.48 10.03 -42.50
C MET A 11 -0.70 9.38 -41.76
N ASN A 12 -0.40 8.31 -41.04
CA ASN A 12 -1.28 7.76 -40.03
C ASN A 12 -1.24 8.71 -38.81
N MET A 13 -2.20 9.63 -38.76
CA MET A 13 -2.42 10.58 -37.66
C MET A 13 -3.89 10.58 -37.26
N LYS A 14 -4.31 9.45 -36.69
CA LYS A 14 -5.49 9.31 -35.82
C LYS A 14 -5.06 8.38 -34.68
N SER A 15 -4.15 8.76 -33.78
CA SER A 15 -4.19 9.84 -32.77
C SER A 15 -5.18 9.55 -31.63
N MET A 16 -4.59 9.20 -30.48
CA MET A 16 -5.15 8.97 -29.14
C MET A 16 -5.75 7.58 -28.92
N ASP A 17 -4.86 6.60 -28.74
CA ASP A 17 -5.17 5.36 -28.03
C ASP A 17 -5.47 5.72 -26.56
N MET A 18 -6.73 5.57 -26.15
CA MET A 18 -7.20 5.75 -24.76
C MET A 18 -6.98 4.50 -23.90
N ASP A 19 -6.35 3.45 -24.43
CA ASP A 19 -6.22 2.16 -23.74
C ASP A 19 -4.82 1.90 -23.14
N ASP A 20 -3.87 2.81 -23.33
CA ASP A 20 -2.50 2.75 -22.78
C ASP A 20 -2.36 3.44 -21.40
N MET A 21 -3.45 3.89 -20.77
CA MET A 21 -3.43 4.65 -19.51
C MET A 21 -3.88 3.89 -18.25
N ASP A 22 -4.13 2.57 -18.30
CA ASP A 22 -4.57 1.80 -17.12
C ASP A 22 -3.82 0.45 -16.93
N MET A 23 -2.51 0.43 -17.22
CA MET A 23 -1.59 -0.67 -16.86
C MET A 23 -0.54 -0.23 -15.80
N MET A 24 -0.94 0.41 -14.70
CA MET A 24 -0.02 0.66 -13.58
C MET A 24 -0.69 0.41 -12.21
N ASP A 25 -0.18 -0.61 -11.51
CA ASP A 25 -0.26 -0.91 -10.07
C ASP A 25 -1.50 -1.60 -9.44
N MET A 26 -1.78 -2.85 -9.84
CA MET A 26 -2.62 -3.78 -9.06
C MET A 26 -1.83 -4.72 -8.10
N GLU A 27 -0.49 -4.78 -8.13
CA GLU A 27 0.20 -5.96 -7.57
C GLU A 27 1.25 -5.79 -6.47
N ASN A 28 1.41 -4.60 -5.85
CA ASN A 28 2.19 -4.47 -4.61
C ASN A 28 1.40 -3.73 -3.52
N MET A 29 0.45 -4.43 -2.89
CA MET A 29 -0.15 -3.99 -1.63
C MET A 29 0.93 -3.98 -0.54
N ASN A 30 1.63 -2.85 -0.39
CA ASN A 30 2.61 -2.67 0.68
C ASN A 30 1.88 -2.59 2.01
N LEU A 31 1.93 -3.65 2.80
CA LEU A 31 1.37 -3.64 4.15
C LEU A 31 2.35 -3.01 5.14
N CYS A 32 1.82 -2.14 6.00
CA CYS A 32 2.59 -1.57 7.10
C CYS A 32 3.11 -2.69 8.00
N GLN A 33 4.42 -2.74 8.20
CA GLN A 33 5.13 -3.74 9.00
C GLN A 33 5.04 -3.47 10.52
N SER A 34 4.08 -2.64 10.96
CA SER A 34 3.72 -2.39 12.35
C SER A 34 2.25 -2.68 12.62
N CYS A 35 1.32 -2.14 11.82
CA CYS A 35 -0.11 -2.30 12.04
C CYS A 35 -0.83 -3.21 11.02
N GLY A 36 -0.16 -3.64 9.95
CA GLY A 36 -0.76 -4.44 8.88
C GLY A 36 -1.68 -3.66 7.94
N MET A 37 -1.77 -2.34 8.08
CA MET A 37 -2.60 -1.49 7.22
C MET A 37 -2.06 -1.44 5.79
N PRO A 38 -2.90 -1.60 4.76
CA PRO A 38 -2.49 -1.44 3.37
C PRO A 38 -2.10 0.01 3.08
N MET A 39 -0.92 0.20 2.50
CA MET A 39 -0.42 1.49 2.03
C MET A 39 -0.47 1.49 0.50
N LYS A 40 -1.22 2.43 -0.08
CA LYS A 40 -1.38 2.55 -1.52
C LYS A 40 -0.82 3.87 -2.02
N ASP A 41 -1.16 4.96 -1.35
CA ASP A 41 -0.76 6.29 -1.74
C ASP A 41 0.52 6.72 -1.04
N HIS A 42 1.29 7.61 -1.66
CA HIS A 42 2.49 8.22 -1.05
C HIS A 42 2.21 8.85 0.32
N MET A 43 0.98 9.31 0.56
CA MET A 43 0.55 9.88 1.83
C MET A 43 0.36 8.84 2.95
N ASP A 44 0.14 7.58 2.58
CA ASP A 44 0.01 6.49 3.55
C ASP A 44 1.35 6.09 4.14
N PHE A 45 2.47 6.36 3.46
CA PHE A 45 3.81 5.98 3.90
C PHE A 45 4.34 6.93 4.97
N GLY A 46 5.07 6.36 5.93
CA GLY A 46 5.74 7.11 6.98
C GLY A 46 6.90 7.95 6.46
N THR A 47 7.49 8.74 7.34
CA THR A 47 8.67 9.57 7.01
C THR A 47 9.85 9.19 7.89
N ASN A 48 11.03 9.11 7.29
CA ASN A 48 12.30 8.97 7.99
C ASN A 48 12.75 10.33 8.55
N GLU A 49 13.81 10.34 9.36
CA GLU A 49 14.35 11.55 10.00
C GLU A 49 14.80 12.60 8.98
N ASP A 50 15.31 12.15 7.82
CA ASP A 50 15.73 13.00 6.70
C ASP A 50 14.55 13.53 5.85
N GLY A 51 13.31 13.16 6.19
CA GLY A 51 12.11 13.52 5.45
C GLY A 51 11.83 12.63 4.23
N SER A 52 12.65 11.60 3.97
CA SER A 52 12.37 10.61 2.93
C SER A 52 11.21 9.68 3.34
N MET A 53 10.52 9.08 2.37
CA MET A 53 9.42 8.16 2.62
C MET A 53 9.92 6.80 3.16
N ASN A 54 9.16 6.23 4.09
CA ASN A 54 9.41 4.90 4.63
C ASN A 54 8.47 3.87 3.99
N ASN A 55 9.02 2.96 3.19
CA ASN A 55 8.23 1.94 2.48
C ASN A 55 7.74 0.79 3.37
N ASN A 56 8.21 0.69 4.62
CA ASN A 56 7.83 -0.39 5.53
C ASN A 56 6.70 0.02 6.48
N TYR A 57 6.60 1.29 6.83
CA TYR A 57 5.68 1.76 7.87
C TYR A 57 4.77 2.85 7.34
N CYS A 58 3.53 2.87 7.82
CA CYS A 58 2.58 3.91 7.44
C CYS A 58 2.79 5.20 8.24
N THR A 59 2.26 6.30 7.73
CA THR A 59 2.27 7.62 8.35
C THR A 59 1.68 7.62 9.76
N HIS A 60 0.72 6.73 10.05
CA HIS A 60 0.14 6.64 11.40
C HIS A 60 1.05 5.93 12.41
N CYS A 61 1.90 5.02 11.96
CA CYS A 61 2.80 4.26 12.83
C CYS A 61 4.18 4.90 12.96
N TYR A 62 4.66 5.60 11.94
CA TYR A 62 6.04 6.06 11.88
C TYR A 62 6.14 7.43 11.19
N GLN A 63 6.69 8.42 11.89
CA GLN A 63 6.85 9.78 11.39
C GLN A 63 8.19 10.36 11.85
N LYS A 64 8.86 11.08 10.95
CA LYS A 64 10.12 11.80 11.23
C LYS A 64 11.22 10.91 11.85
N GLY A 65 11.27 9.63 11.49
CA GLY A 65 12.28 8.71 12.01
C GLY A 65 11.90 7.96 13.28
N ASP A 66 10.72 8.22 13.86
CA ASP A 66 10.29 7.59 15.10
C ASP A 66 8.89 6.97 15.01
N PHE A 67 8.66 5.93 15.80
CA PHE A 67 7.31 5.39 15.98
C PHE A 67 6.46 6.39 16.77
N THR A 68 5.23 6.62 16.30
CA THR A 68 4.27 7.51 16.98
C THR A 68 3.88 7.01 18.37
N GLU A 69 3.89 5.69 18.55
CA GLU A 69 3.63 5.00 19.81
C GLU A 69 4.74 3.97 20.04
N PRO A 70 5.91 4.36 20.58
CA PRO A 70 7.02 3.43 20.79
C PRO A 70 6.74 2.40 21.89
N ASP A 71 5.99 2.79 22.93
CA ASP A 71 5.71 1.97 24.11
C ASP A 71 4.49 1.04 23.98
N ILE A 72 3.76 1.11 22.87
CA ILE A 72 2.60 0.24 22.66
C ILE A 72 3.04 -1.22 22.59
N CYS A 73 2.33 -2.10 23.30
CA CYS A 73 2.59 -3.52 23.23
C CYS A 73 1.89 -4.17 22.03
N MET A 74 2.29 -5.39 21.68
CA MET A 74 1.73 -6.11 20.54
C MET A 74 0.22 -6.34 20.69
N ASP A 75 -0.23 -6.71 21.89
CA ASP A 75 -1.65 -6.94 22.20
C ASP A 75 -2.48 -5.65 22.06
N ASP A 76 -1.92 -4.52 22.51
CA ASP A 76 -2.55 -3.20 22.36
C ASP A 76 -2.64 -2.80 20.89
N MET A 77 -1.62 -3.08 20.09
CA MET A 77 -1.67 -2.84 18.65
C MET A 77 -2.75 -3.72 17.97
N ILE A 78 -2.88 -4.99 18.36
CA ILE A 78 -3.96 -5.88 17.88
C ILE A 78 -5.32 -5.28 18.21
N ASN A 79 -5.54 -4.86 19.45
CA ASN A 79 -6.81 -4.25 19.86
C ASN A 79 -7.07 -2.95 19.10
N LYS A 80 -6.05 -2.11 18.89
CA LYS A 80 -6.15 -0.85 18.15
C LYS A 80 -6.53 -1.07 16.68
N CYS A 81 -5.83 -1.96 15.98
CA CYS A 81 -6.17 -2.31 14.59
C CYS A 81 -7.56 -2.94 14.49
N THR A 82 -7.94 -3.76 15.47
CA THR A 82 -9.28 -4.37 15.54
C THR A 82 -10.35 -3.31 15.66
N HIS A 83 -10.19 -2.37 16.60
CA HIS A 83 -11.13 -1.27 16.80
C HIS A 83 -11.30 -0.43 15.53
N MET A 84 -10.18 -0.07 14.88
CA MET A 84 -10.20 0.69 13.63
C MET A 84 -10.96 -0.03 12.51
N MET A 85 -10.74 -1.34 12.33
CA MET A 85 -11.46 -2.13 11.31
C MET A 85 -12.96 -2.21 11.58
N VAL A 86 -13.36 -2.29 12.86
CA VAL A 86 -14.77 -2.31 13.28
C VAL A 86 -15.42 -0.94 13.09
N GLU A 87 -14.73 0.14 13.48
CA GLU A 87 -15.22 1.51 13.29
C GLU A 87 -15.41 1.86 11.81
N MET A 88 -14.52 1.36 10.95
CA MET A 88 -14.64 1.48 9.49
C MET A 88 -15.68 0.51 8.89
N ASN A 89 -16.38 -0.26 9.72
CA ASN A 89 -17.37 -1.26 9.32
C ASN A 89 -16.87 -2.24 8.25
N MET A 90 -15.56 -2.56 8.31
CA MET A 90 -14.92 -3.48 7.37
C MET A 90 -15.23 -4.94 7.72
N MET A 91 -15.26 -5.27 9.01
CA MET A 91 -15.57 -6.60 9.51
C MET A 91 -15.98 -6.57 10.99
N PRO A 92 -16.64 -7.62 11.50
CA PRO A 92 -16.99 -7.75 12.92
C PRO A 92 -15.74 -7.84 13.81
N GLU A 93 -15.85 -7.37 15.06
CA GLU A 93 -14.74 -7.31 16.02
C GLU A 93 -14.02 -8.63 16.19
N LYS A 94 -14.77 -9.73 16.31
CA LYS A 94 -14.19 -11.06 16.48
C LYS A 94 -13.30 -11.45 15.30
N GLU A 95 -13.77 -11.21 14.08
CA GLU A 95 -13.03 -11.56 12.86
C GLU A 95 -11.80 -10.66 12.68
N ALA A 96 -11.94 -9.34 12.91
CA ALA A 96 -10.82 -8.41 12.91
C ALA A 96 -9.74 -8.80 13.93
N LYS A 97 -10.16 -9.19 15.13
CA LYS A 97 -9.24 -9.60 16.19
C LYS A 97 -8.50 -10.89 15.82
N GLU A 98 -9.21 -11.89 15.33
CA GLU A 98 -8.61 -13.16 14.89
C GLU A 98 -7.64 -12.96 13.71
N MET A 99 -7.94 -12.04 12.79
CA MET A 99 -7.06 -11.67 11.70
C MET A 99 -5.80 -10.97 12.21
N ASN A 100 -5.95 -9.93 13.02
CA ASN A 100 -4.84 -9.15 13.56
C ASN A 100 -3.94 -10.00 14.49
N MET A 101 -4.51 -10.91 15.28
CA MET A 101 -3.74 -11.87 16.08
C MET A 101 -2.86 -12.80 15.25
N LYS A 102 -3.21 -13.07 13.98
CA LYS A 102 -2.38 -13.85 13.06
C LYS A 102 -1.39 -12.97 12.30
N LEU A 103 -1.80 -11.76 11.93
CA LEU A 103 -0.99 -10.87 11.09
C LEU A 103 0.10 -10.16 11.88
N ILE A 104 -0.26 -9.48 12.98
CA ILE A 104 0.62 -8.56 13.70
C ILE A 104 1.89 -9.23 14.24
N PRO A 105 1.84 -10.43 14.85
CA PRO A 105 3.06 -11.09 15.35
C PRO A 105 4.07 -11.46 14.25
N ASN A 106 3.66 -11.49 12.98
CA ASN A 106 4.53 -11.80 11.84
C ASN A 106 5.12 -10.55 11.17
N LEU A 107 4.78 -9.35 11.63
CA LEU A 107 5.30 -8.11 11.06
C LEU A 107 6.68 -7.75 11.64
N LYS A 108 7.53 -7.06 10.86
CA LYS A 108 8.93 -6.75 11.26
C LYS A 108 9.06 -6.08 12.63
N ARG A 109 8.12 -5.21 13.02
CA ARG A 109 8.16 -4.54 14.33
C ARG A 109 8.02 -5.51 15.51
N TRP A 110 7.23 -6.56 15.33
CA TRP A 110 6.81 -7.46 16.41
C TRP A 110 7.45 -8.85 16.33
N MET A 111 8.02 -9.18 15.18
CA MET A 111 8.74 -10.42 14.98
C MET A 111 9.94 -10.45 15.93
N MET A 112 9.80 -11.16 17.05
CA MET A 112 10.93 -11.57 17.85
C MET A 112 11.67 -12.65 17.03
N GLU A 113 12.96 -12.45 16.74
CA GLU A 113 13.74 -13.46 16.02
C GLU A 113 13.54 -14.82 16.70
N LYS A 114 12.97 -15.77 15.97
CA LYS A 114 12.91 -17.17 16.41
C LYS A 114 14.34 -17.71 16.32
N THR A 115 15.10 -17.53 17.40
CA THR A 115 16.35 -18.25 17.64
C THR A 115 16.06 -19.73 17.82
#